data_AF-A0A191HUK3-F1
#
_entry.id   AF-A0A191HUK3-F1
#
_cell.length_a   1.000
_cell.length_b   1.000
_cell.length_c   1.000
_cell.angle_alpha   90.00
_cell.angle_beta   90.00
_cell.angle_gamma   90.00
#
_symmetry.space_group_name_H-M   'P 1'
#
loop_
_entity.id
_entity.type
_entity.pdbx_description
1 polymer ?
#
loop_
_entity_poly.entity_id
_entity_poly.type
_entity_poly.pdbx_seq_one_letter_code
_entity_poly.pdbx_strand_id
1 'polypeptide(L)' 'MGVPKRRTSKSKKNMRRSAWRKMDAPAIAECPQCHELKEPHKVCPTCGFYKGKQVLAVENN' A
#
# COMPACT_ATOMS: atom_id res chain seq x y z
N MET A 1 -30.62 27.62 2.35
CA MET A 1 -29.16 27.40 2.18
C MET A 1 -28.59 26.71 3.40
N GLY A 2 -27.81 25.64 3.22
CA GLY A 2 -27.14 24.91 4.32
C GLY A 2 -25.77 25.48 4.65
N VAL A 3 -25.71 26.69 5.20
CA VAL A 3 -24.45 27.31 5.63
C VAL A 3 -24.10 26.90 7.07
N PRO A 4 -22.82 26.60 7.37
CA PRO A 4 -22.40 26.33 8.74
C PRO A 4 -22.66 27.53 9.65
N LYS A 5 -23.39 27.32 10.75
CA LYS A 5 -23.72 28.38 11.71
C LYS A 5 -22.49 28.98 12.39
N ARG A 6 -21.42 28.19 12.57
CA ARG A 6 -20.17 28.58 13.24
C ARG A 6 -18.95 27.84 12.67
N ARG A 7 -17.76 28.41 12.85
CA ARG A 7 -16.49 27.76 12.53
C ARG A 7 -16.28 26.54 13.42
N THR A 8 -15.90 25.41 12.83
CA THR A 8 -15.48 24.21 13.59
C THR A 8 -14.18 24.48 14.35
N SER A 9 -14.12 24.11 15.63
CA SER A 9 -12.91 24.26 16.44
C SER A 9 -11.73 23.45 15.88
N LYS A 10 -10.49 23.88 16.19
CA LYS A 10 -9.27 23.18 15.77
C LYS A 10 -9.26 21.73 16.27
N SER A 11 -9.63 21.52 17.53
CA SER A 11 -9.72 20.18 18.14
C SER A 11 -10.71 19.26 17.40
N LYS A 12 -11.97 19.70 17.18
CA LYS A 12 -12.98 18.90 16.46
C LYS A 12 -12.55 18.57 15.03
N LYS A 13 -11.92 19.53 14.34
CA LYS A 13 -11.37 19.32 12.98
C LYS A 13 -10.26 18.27 12.97
N ASN A 14 -9.36 18.30 13.96
CA ASN A 14 -8.23 17.38 14.03
C ASN A 14 -8.65 15.97 14.42
N MET A 15 -9.58 15.82 15.38
CA MET A 15 -10.14 14.51 15.75
C MET A 15 -10.83 13.82 14.56
N ARG A 16 -11.60 14.57 13.78
CA ARG A 16 -12.23 14.03 12.57
C ARG A 16 -11.20 13.61 11.52
N ARG A 17 -10.15 14.42 11.34
CA ARG A 17 -9.06 14.10 10.40
C ARG A 17 -8.25 12.88 10.84
N SER A 18 -7.96 12.71 12.13
CA SER A 18 -7.18 11.56 12.61
C SER A 18 -7.92 10.25 12.47
N ALA A 19 -9.25 10.26 12.56
CA ALA A 19 -10.07 9.09 12.28
C ALA A 19 -10.07 8.74 10.78
N TRP A 20 -10.16 9.74 9.89
CA TRP A 20 -10.34 9.52 8.45
C TRP A 20 -9.04 9.39 7.65
N ARG A 21 -7.92 9.91 8.16
CA ARG A 21 -6.62 9.91 7.46
C ARG A 21 -5.70 8.79 7.92
N LYS A 22 -6.25 7.70 8.43
CA LYS A 22 -5.48 6.50 8.71
C LYS A 22 -5.28 5.77 7.38
N MET A 23 -4.02 5.59 6.99
CA MET A 23 -3.65 4.77 5.86
C MET A 23 -2.99 3.52 6.42
N ASP A 24 -3.48 2.36 6.02
CA ASP A 24 -2.87 1.08 6.38
C ASP A 24 -1.71 0.80 5.42
N ALA A 25 -0.67 0.14 5.94
CA ALA A 25 0.44 -0.30 5.10
C ALA A 25 -0.02 -1.40 4.13
N PRO A 26 0.52 -1.44 2.90
CA PRO A 26 0.22 -2.53 1.98
C PRO A 26 0.69 -3.87 2.56
N ALA A 27 -0.06 -4.93 2.26
CA ALA A 27 0.32 -6.28 2.63
C ALA A 27 1.58 -6.70 1.84
N ILE A 28 2.54 -7.30 2.53
CA ILE A 28 3.78 -7.81 1.94
C ILE A 28 3.86 -9.30 2.24
N ALA A 29 4.26 -10.10 1.25
CA ALA A 29 4.42 -11.54 1.34
C ALA A 29 5.82 -11.97 0.90
N GLU A 30 6.33 -13.06 1.44
CA GLU A 30 7.63 -13.62 1.04
C GLU A 30 7.54 -14.31 -0.32
N CYS A 31 8.58 -14.15 -1.14
CA CYS A 31 8.70 -14.88 -2.40
C CYS A 31 9.26 -16.30 -2.17
N PRO A 32 8.59 -17.37 -2.65
CA PRO A 32 9.05 -18.76 -2.42
C PRO A 32 10.30 -19.17 -3.22
N GLN A 33 10.95 -18.25 -3.95
CA GLN A 33 12.15 -18.53 -4.77
C GLN A 33 13.36 -17.73 -4.29
N CYS A 34 13.21 -16.43 -4.10
CA CYS A 34 14.29 -15.55 -3.62
C CYS A 34 14.18 -15.16 -2.15
N HIS A 35 13.12 -15.58 -1.44
CA HIS A 35 12.82 -15.21 -0.05
C HIS A 35 12.73 -13.69 0.21
N GLU A 36 12.59 -12.91 -0.85
CA GLU A 36 12.47 -11.47 -0.75
C GLU A 36 11.03 -11.03 -0.57
N LEU A 37 10.86 -9.89 0.10
CA LEU A 37 9.58 -9.25 0.36
C LEU A 37 8.98 -8.74 -0.95
N LYS A 38 7.79 -9.23 -1.30
CA LYS A 38 7.05 -8.81 -2.50
C LYS A 38 5.61 -8.46 -2.19
N GLU A 39 5.00 -7.67 -3.06
CA GLU A 39 3.56 -7.46 -3.02
C GLU A 39 2.82 -8.76 -3.43
N PRO A 40 1.75 -9.12 -2.71
CA PRO A 40 0.94 -10.29 -3.06
C PRO A 40 0.34 -10.13 -4.46
N HIS A 41 0.19 -11.25 -5.16
CA HIS A 41 -0.34 -11.35 -6.53
C HIS A 41 0.46 -10.62 -7.62
N LYS A 42 1.63 -10.04 -7.32
CA LYS A 42 2.54 -9.46 -8.32
C LYS A 42 3.72 -10.38 -8.64
N VAL A 43 4.31 -10.15 -9.80
CA VAL A 43 5.59 -10.77 -10.17
C VAL A 43 6.68 -10.20 -9.27
N CYS A 44 7.56 -11.05 -8.77
CA CYS A 44 8.68 -10.58 -7.95
C CYS A 44 9.63 -9.74 -8.83
N PRO A 45 9.96 -8.50 -8.45
CA PRO A 45 10.81 -7.63 -9.26
C PRO A 45 12.25 -8.14 -9.34
N THR A 46 12.71 -8.88 -8.35
CA THR A 46 14.11 -9.32 -8.26
C THR A 46 14.39 -10.64 -8.97
N CYS A 47 13.43 -11.56 -8.99
CA CYS A 47 13.61 -12.85 -9.65
C CYS A 47 12.75 -13.04 -10.92
N GLY A 48 11.77 -12.17 -11.20
CA GLY A 48 10.92 -12.30 -12.40
C GLY A 48 9.98 -13.52 -12.38
N PHE A 49 9.92 -14.24 -11.26
CA PHE A 49 9.08 -15.43 -11.09
C PHE A 49 7.70 -15.08 -10.51
N TYR A 50 6.68 -15.70 -11.09
CA TYR A 50 5.32 -15.73 -10.56
C TYR A 50 4.78 -17.16 -10.65
N LYS A 51 4.31 -17.70 -9.51
CA LYS A 51 3.77 -19.07 -9.41
C LYS A 51 4.69 -20.14 -10.03
N GLY A 52 6.00 -20.04 -9.77
CA GLY A 52 6.99 -21.02 -10.26
C GLY A 52 7.29 -20.96 -11.75
N LYS A 53 6.74 -19.97 -12.48
CA LYS A 53 7.09 -19.71 -13.88
C LYS A 53 7.88 -18.41 -13.96
N GLN A 54 8.94 -18.42 -14.76
CA GLN A 54 9.68 -17.22 -15.12
C GLN A 54 8.81 -16.44 -16.11
N VAL A 55 8.26 -15.31 -15.67
CA VAL A 55 7.36 -14.48 -16.48
C VAL A 55 8.12 -13.32 -17.13
N LEU A 56 9.21 -12.88 -16.49
CA LEU A 56 10.10 -11.84 -17.00
C LEU A 56 11.52 -12.40 -17.08
N ALA A 57 12.15 -12.26 -18.24
CA ALA A 57 13.61 -12.29 -18.34
C ALA A 57 14.11 -10.97 -17.77
N VAL A 58 14.33 -10.92 -16.45
CA VAL A 58 14.91 -9.75 -15.80
C VAL A 58 16.40 -9.77 -16.12
N GLU A 59 16.78 -9.07 -17.19
CA GLU A 59 18.17 -8.68 -17.45
C GLU A 59 18.56 -7.69 -16.35
N ASN A 60 19.35 -8.14 -15.38
CA ASN A 60 19.96 -7.27 -14.39
C ASN A 60 21.03 -6.42 -15.10
N ASN A 61 20.76 -5.12 -15.26
CA ASN A 61 21.75 -4.13 -15.69
C ASN A 61 21.95 -3.12 -14.56
#